data_AF-A0A3C1LSV8-F1
#
_entry.id   AF-A0A3C1LSV8-F1
#
_cell.length_a   1.000
_cell.length_b   1.000
_cell.length_c   1.000
_cell.angle_alpha   90.00
_cell.angle_beta   90.00
_cell.angle_gamma   90.00
#
_symmetry.space_group_name_H-M   'P 1'
#
loop_
_entity.id
_entity.type
_entity.pdbx_description
1 polymer ?
#
loop_
_entity_poly.entity_id
_entity_poly.type
_entity_poly.pdbx_seq_one_letter_code
_entity_poly.pdbx_strand_id
1 'polypeptide(L)'
;MNGITVPMAIVDFVPVVFFFIATIVLMRDLYNKMVKGAFALLAAGSIMVFLGGLYKATWKILYALNVCDFIALDVAFFPLQAPGFVLVFLGLASLGRGKLDTGATALSVAPVVYQSNLIFIVFQVVGFGGIQYCMVRISLFMKRKLPVVLFILSFIFVLGMGYLGAKFDDSSNMHWLAQMTNILSEGCFLWGVLILHKAGLEKAKAEK
;
A
#
# COMPACT_ATOMS: atom_id res chain seq x y z
N MET A 1 9.81 23.07 -18.00
CA MET A 1 9.20 23.08 -16.65
C MET A 1 8.11 22.02 -16.66
N ASN A 2 8.49 20.78 -16.36
CA ASN A 2 7.69 19.60 -16.67
C ASN A 2 6.59 19.41 -15.64
N GLY A 3 5.43 20.07 -15.82
CA GLY A 3 4.09 19.70 -15.30
C GLY A 3 3.85 19.45 -13.79
N ILE A 4 4.89 19.21 -13.00
CA ILE A 4 4.91 18.82 -11.60
C ILE A 4 5.06 20.09 -10.79
N THR A 5 4.05 20.36 -9.98
CA THR A 5 3.97 21.56 -9.14
C THR A 5 4.23 21.20 -7.69
N VAL A 6 4.74 22.15 -6.89
CA VAL A 6 4.94 21.95 -5.45
C VAL A 6 3.65 21.51 -4.73
N PRO A 7 2.46 22.09 -5.00
CA PRO A 7 1.21 21.62 -4.42
C PRO A 7 0.88 20.16 -4.76
N MET A 8 1.14 19.76 -6.00
CA MET A 8 0.96 18.38 -6.46
C MET A 8 1.86 17.42 -5.67
N ALA A 9 3.13 17.77 -5.41
CA ALA A 9 4.02 16.93 -4.60
C ALA A 9 3.56 16.80 -3.13
N ILE A 10 2.95 17.84 -2.56
CA ILE A 10 2.38 17.82 -1.20
C ILE A 10 1.18 16.87 -1.13
N VAL A 11 0.34 16.88 -2.17
CA VAL A 11 -0.85 16.04 -2.25
C VAL A 11 -0.51 14.55 -2.30
N ASP A 12 0.67 14.16 -2.78
CA ASP A 12 1.15 12.77 -2.75
C ASP A 12 1.42 12.22 -1.34
N PHE A 13 1.60 13.08 -0.32
CA PHE A 13 1.71 12.61 1.06
C PHE A 13 0.38 12.10 1.62
N VAL A 14 -0.75 12.58 1.11
CA VAL A 14 -2.09 12.18 1.58
C VAL A 14 -2.33 10.68 1.48
N PRO A 15 -2.17 10.03 0.30
CA PRO A 15 -2.36 8.58 0.19
C PRO A 15 -1.34 7.80 1.03
N VAL A 16 -0.10 8.28 1.16
CA VAL A 16 0.94 7.64 2.00
C VAL A 16 0.52 7.63 3.48
N VAL A 17 0.00 8.75 3.97
CA VAL A 17 -0.51 8.85 5.34
C VAL A 17 -1.75 7.99 5.54
N PHE A 18 -2.68 7.95 4.58
CA PHE A 18 -3.87 7.11 4.66
C PHE A 18 -3.53 5.62 4.75
N PHE A 19 -2.64 5.14 3.88
CA PHE A 19 -2.16 3.77 3.92
C PHE A 19 -1.47 3.46 5.25
N PHE A 20 -0.62 4.37 5.75
CA PHE A 20 0.10 4.16 7.00
C PHE A 20 -0.84 4.11 8.22
N ILE A 21 -1.85 4.98 8.29
CA ILE A 21 -2.86 4.92 9.35
C ILE A 21 -3.65 3.60 9.25
N ALA A 22 -4.05 3.20 8.05
CA ALA A 22 -4.78 1.96 7.83
C ALA A 22 -3.98 0.74 8.32
N THR A 23 -2.70 0.66 7.98
CA THR A 23 -1.82 -0.43 8.40
C THR A 23 -1.53 -0.43 9.91
N ILE A 24 -1.39 0.73 10.56
CA ILE A 24 -1.27 0.81 12.04
C ILE A 24 -2.53 0.25 12.72
N VAL A 25 -3.72 0.66 12.26
CA VAL A 25 -4.98 0.16 12.81
C VAL A 25 -5.07 -1.36 12.62
N LEU A 26 -4.71 -1.84 11.44
CA LEU A 26 -4.71 -3.26 11.09
C LEU A 26 -3.71 -4.06 11.96
N MET A 27 -2.49 -3.53 12.17
CA MET A 27 -1.49 -4.12 13.05
C MET A 27 -2.01 -4.26 14.48
N ARG A 28 -2.66 -3.21 15.02
CA ARG A 28 -3.25 -3.27 16.37
C ARG A 28 -4.33 -4.36 16.46
N ASP A 29 -5.21 -4.43 15.47
CA ASP A 29 -6.35 -5.36 15.50
C ASP A 29 -5.94 -6.82 15.32
N LEU A 30 -4.83 -7.06 14.63
CA LEU A 30 -4.33 -8.39 14.31
C LEU A 30 -3.20 -8.86 15.23
N TYR A 31 -2.69 -8.00 16.13
CA TYR A 31 -1.54 -8.29 16.99
C TYR A 31 -1.69 -9.60 17.77
N ASN A 32 -2.85 -9.79 18.43
CA ASN A 32 -3.12 -10.99 19.24
C ASN A 32 -3.59 -12.20 18.42
N LYS A 33 -3.69 -12.07 17.09
CA LYS A 33 -4.25 -13.09 16.18
C LYS A 33 -3.24 -13.67 15.21
N MET A 34 -2.13 -12.98 15.02
CA MET A 34 -1.07 -13.38 14.10
C MET A 34 0.06 -14.07 14.86
N VAL A 35 0.67 -15.07 14.23
CA VAL A 35 1.97 -15.57 14.68
C VAL A 35 3.00 -14.45 14.57
N LYS A 36 3.98 -14.41 15.49
CA LYS A 36 5.00 -13.33 15.56
C LYS A 36 5.68 -13.05 14.22
N GLY A 37 5.93 -14.12 13.46
CA GLY A 37 6.50 -14.04 12.12
C GLY A 37 5.65 -13.30 11.10
N ALA A 38 4.37 -13.61 11.05
CA ALA A 38 3.42 -12.97 10.16
C ALA A 38 3.21 -11.49 10.52
N PHE A 39 3.18 -11.20 11.82
CA PHE A 39 3.10 -9.82 12.30
C PHE A 39 4.35 -9.03 11.90
N ALA A 40 5.55 -9.64 11.97
CA ALA A 40 6.78 -9.01 11.51
C ALA A 40 6.75 -8.68 10.01
N LEU A 41 6.23 -9.58 9.16
CA LEU A 41 6.06 -9.30 7.73
C LEU A 41 5.07 -8.15 7.47
N LEU A 42 3.95 -8.14 8.19
CA LEU A 42 2.97 -7.05 8.11
C LEU A 42 3.59 -5.71 8.49
N ALA A 43 4.33 -5.65 9.60
CA ALA A 43 4.97 -4.44 10.08
C ALA A 43 6.11 -3.98 9.16
N ALA A 44 7.02 -4.89 8.79
CA ALA A 44 8.14 -4.59 7.90
C ALA A 44 7.65 -4.11 6.53
N GLY A 45 6.68 -4.80 5.94
CA GLY A 45 6.08 -4.41 4.67
C GLY A 45 5.41 -3.03 4.75
N SER A 46 4.68 -2.75 5.83
CA SER A 46 4.02 -1.44 6.03
C SER A 46 5.03 -0.31 6.14
N ILE A 47 6.15 -0.52 6.85
CA ILE A 47 7.23 0.45 6.97
C ILE A 47 7.92 0.68 5.62
N MET A 48 8.16 -0.39 4.84
CA MET A 48 8.77 -0.27 3.51
C MET A 48 7.89 0.53 2.54
N VAL A 49 6.57 0.28 2.50
CA VAL A 49 5.64 1.05 1.67
C VAL A 49 5.62 2.51 2.10
N PHE A 50 5.58 2.79 3.41
CA PHE A 50 5.60 4.15 3.94
C PHE A 50 6.88 4.90 3.55
N LEU A 51 8.05 4.29 3.73
CA LEU A 51 9.34 4.87 3.34
C LEU A 51 9.44 5.10 1.83
N GLY A 52 8.97 4.14 1.02
CA GLY A 52 8.91 4.31 -0.43
C GLY A 52 8.07 5.53 -0.82
N GLY A 53 6.86 5.65 -0.27
CA GLY A 53 5.98 6.79 -0.49
C GLY A 53 6.60 8.13 -0.08
N LEU A 54 7.25 8.18 1.09
CA LEU A 54 7.95 9.37 1.57
C LEU A 54 9.10 9.78 0.64
N TYR A 55 9.92 8.82 0.18
CA TYR A 55 11.03 9.12 -0.72
C TYR A 55 10.55 9.69 -2.05
N LYS A 56 9.48 9.13 -2.63
CA LYS A 56 8.91 9.64 -3.89
C LYS A 56 8.30 11.03 -3.74
N ALA A 57 7.54 11.27 -2.67
CA ALA A 57 6.94 12.58 -2.44
C ALA A 57 8.02 13.65 -2.13
N THR A 58 9.07 13.28 -1.38
CA THR A 58 10.22 14.15 -1.11
C THR A 58 10.99 14.48 -2.39
N TRP A 59 11.26 13.50 -3.25
CA TRP A 59 11.89 13.73 -4.55
C TRP A 59 11.08 14.72 -5.41
N LYS A 60 9.75 14.56 -5.47
CA LYS A 60 8.90 15.49 -6.23
C LYS A 60 8.95 16.92 -5.71
N ILE A 61 9.06 17.13 -4.39
CA ILE A 61 9.25 18.47 -3.82
C ILE A 61 10.60 19.05 -4.26
N LEU A 62 11.69 18.28 -4.11
CA LEU A 62 13.03 18.73 -4.47
C LEU A 62 13.16 19.04 -5.96
N TYR A 63 12.54 18.21 -6.79
CA TYR A 63 12.44 18.40 -8.24
C TYR A 63 11.62 19.65 -8.60
N ALA A 64 10.46 19.85 -7.98
CA ALA A 64 9.59 21.01 -8.24
C ALA A 64 10.20 22.34 -7.75
N LEU A 65 11.05 22.32 -6.72
CA LEU A 65 11.78 23.48 -6.22
C LEU A 65 13.06 23.78 -7.03
N ASN A 66 13.39 22.96 -8.03
CA ASN A 66 14.55 23.13 -8.91
C ASN A 66 15.90 23.17 -8.16
N VAL A 67 15.95 22.54 -6.97
CA VAL A 67 17.14 22.53 -6.10
C VAL A 67 18.16 21.49 -6.59
N CYS A 68 17.71 20.25 -6.80
CA CYS A 68 18.52 19.17 -7.39
C CYS A 68 17.63 17.97 -7.75
N ASP A 69 17.93 17.30 -8.86
CA ASP A 69 17.29 16.04 -9.24
C ASP A 69 18.01 14.85 -8.59
N PHE A 70 17.55 14.47 -7.40
CA PHE A 70 18.06 13.29 -6.71
C PHE A 70 17.40 12.02 -7.23
N ILE A 71 17.83 11.55 -8.40
CA ILE A 71 17.34 10.32 -9.07
C ILE A 71 17.32 9.12 -8.11
N ALA A 72 18.26 9.05 -7.16
CA ALA A 72 18.33 8.00 -6.15
C ALA A 72 17.06 7.88 -5.29
N LEU A 73 16.38 8.98 -4.97
CA LEU A 73 15.16 8.96 -4.17
C LEU A 73 13.96 8.40 -4.98
N ASP A 74 13.84 8.76 -6.25
CA ASP A 74 12.80 8.20 -7.12
C ASP A 74 13.05 6.72 -7.41
N VAL A 75 14.30 6.34 -7.66
CA VAL A 75 14.67 4.94 -7.89
C VAL A 75 14.47 4.08 -6.64
N ALA A 76 14.69 4.63 -5.44
CA ALA A 76 14.47 3.91 -4.18
C ALA A 76 13.00 3.57 -3.92
N PHE A 77 12.05 4.22 -4.59
CA PHE A 77 10.63 3.91 -4.51
C PHE A 77 10.29 2.48 -4.93
N PHE A 78 10.83 2.05 -6.07
CA PHE A 78 10.54 0.74 -6.68
C PHE A 78 10.86 -0.44 -5.74
N PRO A 79 12.09 -0.55 -5.20
CA PRO A 79 12.47 -1.66 -4.34
C PRO A 79 11.93 -1.55 -2.91
N LEU A 80 11.31 -0.43 -2.52
CA LEU A 80 10.65 -0.30 -1.22
C LEU A 80 9.15 -0.59 -1.31
N GLN A 81 8.47 0.03 -2.27
CA GLN A 81 7.01 -0.02 -2.32
C GLN A 81 6.47 -1.40 -2.74
N ALA A 82 6.90 -1.93 -3.89
CA ALA A 82 6.31 -3.17 -4.41
C ALA A 82 6.57 -4.39 -3.49
N PRO A 83 7.82 -4.65 -3.03
CA PRO A 83 8.03 -5.75 -2.09
C PRO A 83 7.37 -5.47 -0.74
N GLY A 84 7.29 -4.20 -0.30
CA GLY A 84 6.53 -3.83 0.90
C GLY A 84 5.09 -4.29 0.84
N PHE A 85 4.37 -4.03 -0.27
CA PHE A 85 3.00 -4.51 -0.46
C PHE A 85 2.90 -6.04 -0.50
N VAL A 86 3.88 -6.73 -1.10
CA VAL A 86 3.92 -8.20 -1.08
C VAL A 86 4.12 -8.74 0.33
N LEU A 87 4.98 -8.13 1.14
CA LEU A 87 5.19 -8.53 2.54
C LEU A 87 3.92 -8.33 3.38
N VAL A 88 3.21 -7.21 3.20
CA VAL A 88 1.90 -6.97 3.84
C VAL A 88 0.89 -8.04 3.41
N PHE A 89 0.83 -8.36 2.12
CA PHE A 89 -0.02 -9.44 1.61
C PHE A 89 0.31 -10.79 2.24
N LEU A 90 1.59 -11.19 2.27
CA LEU A 90 2.02 -12.47 2.85
C LEU A 90 1.72 -12.53 4.35
N GLY A 91 1.93 -11.42 5.07
CA GLY A 91 1.53 -11.26 6.46
C GLY A 91 0.04 -11.53 6.64
N LEU A 92 -0.82 -10.89 5.84
CA LEU A 92 -2.27 -11.07 5.94
C LEU A 92 -2.76 -12.44 5.46
N ALA A 93 -2.17 -13.01 4.41
CA ALA A 93 -2.53 -14.32 3.87
C ALA A 93 -2.25 -15.45 4.88
N SER A 94 -1.23 -15.27 5.73
CA SER A 94 -0.89 -16.24 6.76
C SER A 94 -1.97 -16.42 7.84
N LEU A 95 -2.84 -15.42 8.07
CA LEU A 95 -3.97 -15.51 9.00
C LEU A 95 -4.91 -16.68 8.65
N GLY A 96 -5.06 -16.98 7.36
CA GLY A 96 -5.94 -18.06 6.90
C GLY A 96 -5.27 -19.44 6.80
N ARG A 97 -3.95 -19.56 7.05
CA ARG A 97 -3.20 -20.81 6.83
C ARG A 97 -2.47 -21.34 8.07
N GLY A 98 -2.56 -20.67 9.22
CA GLY A 98 -2.16 -21.19 10.54
C GLY A 98 -0.67 -21.53 10.75
N LYS A 99 0.16 -21.54 9.71
CA LYS A 99 1.58 -21.89 9.78
C LYS A 99 2.39 -21.04 8.81
N LEU A 100 3.08 -20.04 9.34
CA LEU A 100 4.23 -19.46 8.68
C LEU A 100 5.45 -19.80 9.55
N ASP A 101 6.33 -20.64 9.01
CA ASP A 101 7.53 -21.08 9.72
C ASP A 101 8.45 -19.89 10.02
N THR A 102 8.94 -19.83 11.26
CA THR A 102 9.81 -18.76 11.77
C THR A 102 11.06 -18.54 10.90
N GLY A 103 11.51 -19.55 10.15
CA GLY A 103 12.62 -19.43 9.19
C GLY A 103 12.33 -18.49 8.00
N ALA A 104 11.08 -18.35 7.57
CA ALA A 104 10.70 -17.42 6.49
C ALA A 104 10.64 -15.95 6.95
N THR A 105 10.78 -15.69 8.25
CA THR A 105 10.73 -14.35 8.85
C THR A 105 12.12 -13.75 9.04
N ALA A 106 13.15 -14.60 9.01
CA ALA A 106 14.55 -14.21 8.85
C ALA A 106 14.84 -13.65 7.45
N LEU A 107 13.97 -13.97 6.48
CA LEU A 107 13.86 -13.29 5.20
C LEU A 107 13.05 -12.00 5.36
N SER A 108 13.49 -11.13 6.27
CA SER A 108 13.34 -9.68 6.07
C SER A 108 14.26 -9.34 4.89
N VAL A 109 13.87 -9.80 3.70
CA VAL A 109 14.71 -9.81 2.50
C VAL A 109 15.09 -8.37 2.23
N ALA A 110 16.39 -8.11 2.18
CA ALA A 110 16.92 -6.86 1.69
C ALA A 110 16.15 -6.46 0.42
N PRO A 111 15.68 -5.21 0.31
CA PRO A 111 14.88 -4.77 -0.82
C PRO A 111 15.61 -5.18 -2.11
N VAL A 112 15.00 -6.09 -2.89
CA VAL A 112 15.61 -6.55 -4.15
C VAL A 112 15.78 -5.30 -4.99
N VAL A 113 17.03 -4.93 -5.29
CA VAL A 113 17.30 -3.73 -6.07
C VAL A 113 16.95 -4.04 -7.52
N TYR A 114 15.85 -3.49 -7.99
CA TYR A 114 15.46 -3.55 -9.38
C TYR A 114 14.94 -2.18 -9.83
N GLN A 115 15.20 -1.84 -11.10
CA GLN A 115 14.77 -0.60 -11.73
C GLN A 115 13.75 -0.86 -12.85
N SER A 116 13.28 -2.10 -13.00
CA SER A 116 12.37 -2.48 -14.09
C SER A 116 10.91 -2.15 -13.74
N ASN A 117 10.27 -1.34 -14.60
CA ASN A 117 8.87 -0.94 -14.48
C ASN A 117 7.90 -2.14 -14.53
N LEU A 118 8.19 -3.17 -15.33
CA LEU A 118 7.30 -4.34 -15.44
C LEU A 118 7.30 -5.17 -14.15
N ILE A 119 8.48 -5.40 -13.57
CA ILE A 119 8.61 -6.12 -12.30
C ILE A 119 7.87 -5.36 -11.20
N PHE A 120 8.05 -4.03 -11.15
CA PHE A 120 7.33 -3.18 -10.23
C PHE A 120 5.81 -3.34 -10.33
N ILE A 121 5.26 -3.23 -11.54
CA ILE A 121 3.81 -3.33 -11.77
C ILE A 121 3.28 -4.70 -11.35
N VAL A 122 3.97 -5.78 -11.72
CA VAL A 122 3.54 -7.14 -11.35
C VAL A 122 3.54 -7.32 -9.83
N PHE A 123 4.62 -6.95 -9.13
CA PHE A 123 4.70 -7.05 -7.68
C PHE A 123 3.67 -6.14 -6.98
N GLN A 124 3.45 -4.93 -7.51
CA GLN A 124 2.46 -3.99 -7.00
C GLN A 124 1.03 -4.54 -7.14
N VAL A 125 0.67 -5.08 -8.30
CA VAL A 125 -0.67 -5.64 -8.55
C VAL A 125 -0.89 -6.89 -7.71
N VAL A 126 0.10 -7.78 -7.63
CA VAL A 126 0.01 -9.01 -6.80
C VAL A 126 -0.03 -8.67 -5.32
N GLY A 127 0.85 -7.79 -4.84
CA GLY A 127 0.92 -7.38 -3.44
C GLY A 127 -0.33 -6.62 -3.02
N PHE A 128 -0.62 -5.50 -3.66
CA PHE A 128 -1.78 -4.68 -3.30
C PHE A 128 -3.10 -5.40 -3.57
N GLY A 129 -3.26 -6.06 -4.72
CA GLY A 129 -4.44 -6.88 -5.01
C GLY A 129 -4.62 -8.03 -4.01
N GLY A 130 -3.52 -8.65 -3.57
CA GLY A 130 -3.51 -9.65 -2.52
C GLY A 130 -4.01 -9.10 -1.17
N ILE A 131 -3.57 -7.90 -0.77
CA ILE A 131 -4.07 -7.22 0.44
C ILE A 131 -5.57 -7.00 0.34
N GLN A 132 -6.04 -6.47 -0.80
CA GLN A 132 -7.48 -6.21 -1.02
C GLN A 132 -8.29 -7.50 -0.95
N TYR A 133 -7.80 -8.59 -1.54
CA TYR A 133 -8.42 -9.91 -1.43
C TYR A 133 -8.52 -10.39 0.03
N CYS A 134 -7.43 -10.30 0.80
CA CYS A 134 -7.43 -10.66 2.22
C CYS A 134 -8.44 -9.81 3.02
N MET A 135 -8.49 -8.51 2.77
CA MET A 135 -9.43 -7.60 3.43
C MET A 135 -10.89 -7.88 3.06
N VAL A 136 -11.18 -8.19 1.80
CA VAL A 136 -12.51 -8.63 1.35
C VAL A 136 -12.91 -9.94 2.06
N ARG A 137 -12.01 -10.93 2.13
CA ARG A 137 -12.25 -12.19 2.84
C ARG A 137 -12.58 -11.97 4.32
N ILE A 138 -11.80 -11.14 5.02
CA ILE A 138 -12.06 -10.77 6.42
C ILE A 138 -13.41 -10.04 6.57
N SER A 139 -13.73 -9.16 5.63
CA SER A 139 -15.01 -8.42 5.65
C SER A 139 -16.22 -9.32 5.46
N LEU A 140 -16.11 -10.30 4.55
CA LEU A 140 -17.14 -11.31 4.33
C LEU A 140 -17.31 -12.20 5.57
N PHE A 141 -16.21 -12.58 6.22
CA PHE A 141 -16.25 -13.31 7.49
C PHE A 141 -16.97 -12.52 8.59
N MET A 142 -16.72 -11.21 8.68
CA MET A 142 -17.42 -10.31 9.61
C MET A 142 -18.84 -9.93 9.16
N LYS A 143 -19.33 -10.46 8.02
CA LYS A 143 -20.65 -10.17 7.42
C LYS A 143 -20.89 -8.67 7.15
N ARG A 144 -19.83 -7.91 6.90
CA ARG A 144 -19.90 -6.46 6.60
C ARG A 144 -19.76 -6.25 5.10
N LYS A 145 -20.85 -5.83 4.44
CA LYS A 145 -20.88 -5.61 2.98
C LYS A 145 -20.21 -4.29 2.56
N LEU A 146 -20.28 -3.25 3.40
CA LEU A 146 -19.73 -1.93 3.06
C LEU A 146 -18.19 -1.95 2.88
N PRO A 147 -17.39 -2.55 3.80
CA PRO A 147 -15.94 -2.67 3.60
C PRO A 147 -15.57 -3.43 2.32
N VAL A 148 -16.32 -4.48 1.96
CA VAL A 148 -16.09 -5.23 0.71
C VAL A 148 -16.14 -4.30 -0.51
N VAL A 149 -17.17 -3.46 -0.59
CA VAL A 149 -17.31 -2.49 -1.69
C VAL A 149 -16.17 -1.49 -1.69
N LEU A 150 -15.78 -0.98 -0.52
CA LEU A 150 -14.67 -0.02 -0.39
C LEU A 150 -13.32 -0.62 -0.83
N PHE A 151 -13.03 -1.87 -0.48
CA PHE A 151 -11.80 -2.55 -0.91
C PHE A 151 -11.78 -2.82 -2.41
N ILE A 152 -12.91 -3.21 -3.01
CA ILE A 152 -13.02 -3.38 -4.46
C ILE A 152 -12.84 -2.03 -5.17
N LEU A 153 -13.48 -0.97 -4.69
CA LEU A 153 -13.31 0.39 -5.24
C LEU A 153 -11.86 0.86 -5.12
N SER A 154 -11.22 0.64 -3.97
CA SER A 154 -9.81 0.96 -3.77
C SER A 154 -8.93 0.30 -4.83
N PHE A 155 -9.14 -1.01 -5.08
CA PHE A 155 -8.39 -1.73 -6.11
C PHE A 155 -8.63 -1.19 -7.52
N ILE A 156 -9.89 -0.88 -7.87
CA ILE A 156 -10.25 -0.29 -9.17
C ILE A 156 -9.55 1.05 -9.38
N PHE A 157 -9.52 1.92 -8.36
CA PHE A 157 -8.85 3.22 -8.47
C PHE A 157 -7.32 3.08 -8.64
N VAL A 158 -6.67 2.15 -7.94
CA VAL A 158 -5.23 1.89 -8.15
C VAL A 158 -4.94 1.37 -9.56
N LEU A 159 -5.77 0.46 -10.10
CA LEU A 159 -5.64 0.03 -11.50
C LEU A 159 -5.90 1.19 -12.47
N GLY A 160 -6.88 2.03 -12.16
CA GLY A 160 -7.20 3.24 -12.92
C GLY A 160 -6.00 4.18 -13.02
N MET A 161 -5.29 4.42 -11.91
CA MET A 161 -4.06 5.21 -11.92
C MET A 161 -2.96 4.58 -12.77
N GLY A 162 -2.77 3.27 -12.69
CA GLY A 162 -1.81 2.56 -13.53
C GLY A 162 -2.13 2.69 -15.03
N TYR A 163 -3.41 2.63 -15.39
CA TYR A 163 -3.87 2.88 -16.76
C TYR A 163 -3.67 4.33 -17.20
N LEU A 164 -3.97 5.31 -16.32
CA LEU A 164 -3.75 6.72 -16.60
C LEU A 164 -2.27 7.00 -16.90
N GLY A 165 -1.36 6.41 -16.12
CA GLY A 165 0.09 6.56 -16.34
C GLY A 165 0.63 5.82 -17.57
N ALA A 166 -0.08 4.83 -18.12
CA ALA A 166 0.36 4.08 -19.29
C ALA A 166 -0.10 4.66 -20.62
N LYS A 167 -1.21 5.41 -20.63
CA LYS A 167 -1.91 5.80 -21.87
C LYS A 167 -1.92 7.31 -22.15
N PHE A 168 -1.73 8.14 -21.13
CA PHE A 168 -1.89 9.59 -21.27
C PHE A 168 -0.57 10.33 -21.10
N ASP A 169 -0.44 11.45 -21.82
CA ASP A 169 0.74 12.31 -21.82
C ASP A 169 1.03 12.91 -20.43
N ASP A 170 2.31 13.25 -20.16
CA ASP A 170 2.84 13.93 -18.95
C ASP A 170 2.37 15.40 -18.82
N SER A 171 1.09 15.64 -19.06
CA SER A 171 0.42 16.91 -18.84
C SER A 171 0.07 17.09 -17.36
N SER A 172 0.13 18.34 -16.88
CA SER A 172 -0.14 18.66 -15.46
C SER A 172 -1.53 18.20 -15.00
N ASN A 173 -2.55 18.30 -15.87
CA ASN A 173 -3.92 17.86 -15.56
C ASN A 173 -4.00 16.35 -15.33
N MET A 174 -3.21 15.56 -16.06
CA MET A 174 -3.21 14.11 -15.92
C MET A 174 -2.52 13.66 -14.64
N HIS A 175 -1.45 14.34 -14.24
CA HIS A 175 -0.82 14.11 -12.93
C HIS A 175 -1.78 14.41 -11.78
N TRP A 176 -2.54 15.51 -11.85
CA TRP A 176 -3.57 15.81 -10.85
C TRP A 176 -4.65 14.73 -10.78
N LEU A 177 -5.13 14.24 -11.93
CA LEU A 177 -6.12 13.16 -11.97
C LEU A 177 -5.60 11.86 -11.36
N ALA A 178 -4.34 11.50 -11.66
CA ALA A 178 -3.69 10.33 -11.08
C ALA A 178 -3.58 10.45 -9.55
N GLN A 179 -3.26 11.64 -9.03
CA GLN A 179 -3.19 11.90 -7.59
C GLN A 179 -4.53 11.81 -6.90
N MET A 180 -5.58 12.41 -7.47
CA MET A 180 -6.93 12.32 -6.92
C MET A 180 -7.41 10.86 -6.89
N THR A 181 -7.10 10.12 -7.94
CA THR A 181 -7.38 8.69 -8.04
C THR A 181 -6.65 7.89 -6.95
N ASN A 182 -5.39 8.25 -6.64
CA ASN A 182 -4.63 7.64 -5.53
C ASN A 182 -5.25 7.92 -4.17
N ILE A 183 -5.63 9.18 -3.91
CA ILE A 183 -6.27 9.59 -2.66
C ILE A 183 -7.59 8.87 -2.46
N LEU A 184 -8.40 8.74 -3.50
CA LEU A 184 -9.65 7.99 -3.45
C LEU A 184 -9.39 6.51 -3.17
N SER A 185 -8.37 5.91 -3.80
CA SER A 185 -8.02 4.53 -3.55
C SER A 185 -7.64 4.26 -2.08
N GLU A 186 -6.65 4.99 -1.57
CA GLU A 186 -6.16 4.80 -0.20
C GLU A 186 -7.16 5.30 0.84
N GLY A 187 -7.98 6.29 0.50
CA GLY A 187 -9.09 6.75 1.32
C GLY A 187 -10.17 5.68 1.48
N CYS A 188 -10.56 5.00 0.39
CA CYS A 188 -11.45 3.85 0.45
C CYS A 188 -10.86 2.69 1.27
N PHE A 189 -9.56 2.41 1.10
CA PHE A 189 -8.86 1.39 1.87
C PHE A 189 -8.89 1.69 3.37
N LEU A 190 -8.47 2.90 3.77
CA LEU A 190 -8.49 3.36 5.15
C LEU A 190 -9.90 3.30 5.74
N TRP A 191 -10.90 3.78 5.01
CA TRP A 191 -12.28 3.76 5.51
C TRP A 191 -12.79 2.33 5.71
N GLY A 192 -12.48 1.42 4.80
CA GLY A 192 -12.77 0.00 4.93
C GLY A 192 -12.16 -0.60 6.20
N VAL A 193 -10.88 -0.32 6.45
CA VAL A 193 -10.16 -0.80 7.65
C VAL A 193 -10.77 -0.21 8.93
N LEU A 194 -11.09 1.09 8.96
CA LEU A 194 -11.69 1.74 10.13
C LEU A 194 -13.08 1.18 10.45
N ILE A 195 -13.88 0.82 9.43
CA ILE A 195 -15.18 0.16 9.65
C ILE A 195 -14.98 -1.23 10.25
N LEU A 196 -14.01 -2.02 9.76
CA LEU A 196 -13.70 -3.33 10.34
C LEU A 196 -13.20 -3.21 11.78
N HIS A 197 -12.33 -2.24 12.06
CA HIS A 197 -11.85 -1.94 13.39
C HIS A 197 -13.02 -1.65 14.35
N LYS A 198 -13.92 -0.72 13.98
CA LYS A 198 -15.12 -0.38 14.76
C LYS A 198 -16.09 -1.56 14.89
N ALA A 199 -16.14 -2.45 13.90
CA ALA A 199 -16.94 -3.67 13.94
C ALA A 199 -16.35 -4.74 14.88
N GLY A 200 -15.23 -4.46 15.54
CA GLY A 200 -14.61 -5.35 16.51
C GLY A 200 -13.69 -6.37 15.86
N LEU A 201 -12.96 -5.99 14.79
CA LEU A 201 -11.96 -6.88 14.19
C LEU A 201 -10.98 -7.39 15.24
N GLU A 202 -10.58 -6.58 16.22
CA GLU A 202 -9.76 -7.03 17.36
C GLU A 202 -10.41 -8.17 18.19
N LYS A 203 -11.73 -8.09 18.40
CA LYS A 203 -12.51 -8.99 19.29
C LYS A 203 -13.07 -10.23 18.58
N ALA A 204 -13.15 -10.23 17.26
CA ALA A 204 -13.65 -11.39 16.51
C ALA A 204 -12.74 -12.61 16.78
N LYS A 205 -13.28 -13.80 17.06
CA LYS A 205 -12.41 -15.00 17.18
C LYS A 205 -11.77 -15.29 15.82
N ALA A 206 -10.45 -15.47 15.80
CA ALA A 206 -9.76 -16.00 14.62
C ALA A 206 -10.26 -17.43 14.37
N GLU A 207 -10.47 -17.80 13.10
CA GLU A 207 -10.80 -19.18 12.70
C GLU A 207 -9.77 -20.14 13.33
N LYS A 208 -10.27 -21.22 13.94
CA LYS A 208 -9.45 -22.39 14.31
C LYS A 208 -9.31 -23.30 13.10
#